data_AF-A8NDG8-F1
#
_entry.id   AF-A8NDG8-F1
#
_cell.length_a   1.000
_cell.length_b   1.000
_cell.length_c   1.000
_cell.angle_alpha   90.00
_cell.angle_beta   90.00
_cell.angle_gamma   90.00
#
_symmetry.space_group_name_H-M   'P 1'
#
loop_
_entity.id
_entity.type
_entity.pdbx_description
1 polymer ?
#
loop_
_entity_poly.entity_id
_entity_poly.type
_entity_poly.pdbx_seq_one_letter_code
_entity_poly.pdbx_strand_id
1 'polypeptide(L)'
;MFSRFLSSVHLAVLVVVLSVVGRVAGLPQPVEGAPQAPTADELIRAAETGELVIVPGEGLPSLESLGLTSRDIVVRTLERLDALKQAEEANRDANSTSLTRRYTPTCNWSTTMAFYKSWFCYDYLHSIGSTTCAVPSGGSRFCHSVSGSDDVAWWGNVNGVSYTQSSW
;
A
#
# COMPACT_ATOMS: atom_id res chain seq x y z
N MET A 1 8.72 8.15 -84.52
CA MET A 1 9.25 9.50 -84.80
C MET A 1 9.02 10.34 -83.55
N PHE A 2 10.04 11.11 -83.16
CA PHE A 2 10.31 11.70 -81.84
C PHE A 2 9.23 12.61 -81.22
N SER A 3 9.05 12.51 -79.90
CA SER A 3 9.21 13.62 -78.91
C SER A 3 8.85 13.10 -77.51
N ARG A 4 9.80 12.88 -76.59
CA ARG A 4 10.45 13.88 -75.71
C ARG A 4 9.46 14.82 -75.02
N PHE A 5 8.91 14.37 -73.90
CA PHE A 5 8.39 15.25 -72.86
C PHE A 5 9.48 15.48 -71.81
N LEU A 6 9.92 16.74 -71.74
CA LEU A 6 10.67 17.31 -70.64
C LEU A 6 9.77 17.36 -69.40
N SER A 7 10.33 17.09 -68.23
CA SER A 7 10.62 18.13 -67.24
C SER A 7 10.69 17.55 -65.83
N SER A 8 11.85 17.75 -65.23
CA SER A 8 12.20 17.70 -63.80
C SER A 8 11.06 17.58 -62.80
N VAL A 9 11.07 16.51 -62.03
CA VAL A 9 10.54 16.52 -60.66
C VAL A 9 11.65 16.09 -59.70
N HIS A 10 12.07 17.09 -58.95
CA HIS A 10 12.92 17.12 -57.77
C HIS A 10 13.08 15.80 -56.98
N LEU A 11 14.35 15.39 -56.86
CA LEU A 11 15.09 15.28 -55.61
C LEU A 11 14.25 14.85 -54.37
N ALA A 12 14.21 13.56 -54.09
CA ALA A 12 13.94 13.05 -52.75
C ALA A 12 14.82 11.81 -52.50
N VAL A 13 16.02 12.11 -51.99
CA VAL A 13 16.91 11.17 -51.33
C VAL A 13 16.22 10.67 -50.06
N LEU A 14 15.93 9.38 -49.97
CA LEU A 14 15.59 8.72 -48.71
C LEU A 14 16.25 7.35 -48.70
N VAL A 15 17.51 7.34 -48.28
CA VAL A 15 18.31 6.16 -47.98
C VAL A 15 17.73 5.54 -46.71
N VAL A 16 17.03 4.41 -46.87
CA VAL A 16 16.57 3.58 -45.76
C VAL A 16 17.76 2.76 -45.26
N VAL A 17 18.41 3.23 -44.19
CA VAL A 17 19.43 2.47 -43.46
C VAL A 17 18.71 1.54 -42.47
N LEU A 18 18.60 0.26 -42.82
CA LEU A 18 18.22 -0.79 -41.87
C LEU A 18 19.41 -1.08 -40.93
N SER A 19 19.33 -0.58 -39.70
CA SER A 19 20.21 -1.02 -38.60
C SER A 19 19.46 -2.04 -37.75
N VAL A 20 19.59 -3.33 -38.08
CA VAL A 20 19.19 -4.42 -37.19
C VAL A 20 20.26 -4.58 -36.11
N VAL A 21 20.12 -3.82 -35.02
CA VAL A 21 20.87 -4.11 -33.80
C VAL A 21 20.10 -5.20 -33.06
N GLY A 22 20.64 -6.41 -33.11
CA GLY A 22 20.16 -7.54 -32.33
C GLY A 22 20.10 -7.17 -30.85
N ARG A 23 18.90 -7.20 -30.28
CA ARG A 23 18.72 -7.14 -28.83
C ARG A 23 19.17 -8.48 -28.27
N VAL A 24 20.39 -8.52 -27.74
CA VAL A 24 20.78 -9.56 -26.80
C VAL A 24 19.86 -9.38 -25.59
N ALA A 25 18.89 -10.29 -25.42
CA ALA A 25 18.14 -10.38 -24.18
C ALA A 25 19.13 -10.82 -23.09
N GLY A 26 19.62 -9.87 -22.30
CA GLY A 26 20.35 -10.18 -21.09
C GLY A 26 19.44 -10.99 -20.17
N LEU A 27 19.95 -12.12 -19.66
CA LEU A 27 19.31 -12.90 -18.61
C LEU A 27 18.97 -11.95 -17.43
N PRO A 28 17.81 -12.11 -16.78
CA PRO A 28 17.49 -11.34 -15.58
C PRO A 28 18.62 -11.56 -14.55
N GLN A 29 19.37 -10.50 -14.28
CA GLN A 29 20.32 -10.49 -13.18
C GLN A 29 19.51 -10.62 -11.87
N PRO A 30 19.96 -11.41 -10.88
CA PRO A 30 19.41 -11.35 -9.55
C PRO A 30 19.51 -9.90 -9.07
N VAL A 31 18.39 -9.27 -8.76
CA VAL A 31 18.38 -7.92 -8.20
C VAL A 31 19.03 -8.01 -6.83
N GLU A 32 20.29 -7.61 -6.74
CA GLU A 32 20.99 -7.40 -5.49
C GLU A 32 20.31 -6.24 -4.75
N GLY A 33 19.62 -6.58 -3.65
CA GLY A 33 19.11 -5.59 -2.69
C GLY A 33 17.73 -4.99 -3.01
N ALA A 34 16.69 -5.80 -3.22
CA ALA A 34 15.36 -5.31 -2.86
C ALA A 34 15.35 -5.02 -1.34
N PRO A 35 14.82 -3.86 -0.87
CA PRO A 35 14.68 -3.59 0.56
C PRO A 35 13.94 -4.76 1.21
N GLN A 36 14.62 -5.50 2.08
CA GLN A 36 13.98 -6.58 2.82
C GLN A 36 12.98 -5.95 3.78
N ALA A 37 11.76 -6.51 3.84
CA ALA A 37 10.77 -6.06 4.79
C ALA A 37 11.33 -6.24 6.22
N PRO A 38 11.08 -5.28 7.13
CA PRO A 38 11.56 -5.39 8.50
C PRO A 38 10.97 -6.63 9.17
N THR A 39 11.78 -7.29 9.98
CA THR A 39 11.40 -8.45 10.79
C THR A 39 10.45 -8.04 11.93
N ALA A 40 9.76 -9.02 12.51
CA ALA A 40 8.89 -8.80 13.67
C ALA A 40 9.64 -8.15 14.84
N ASP A 41 10.82 -8.66 15.18
CA ASP A 41 11.65 -8.13 16.27
C ASP A 41 12.13 -6.70 16.01
N GLU A 42 12.46 -6.37 14.75
CA GLU A 42 12.81 -4.99 14.38
C GLU A 42 11.64 -4.03 14.55
N LEU A 43 10.42 -4.44 14.16
CA LEU A 43 9.21 -3.64 14.31
C LEU A 43 8.83 -3.45 15.78
N ILE A 44 8.93 -4.50 16.59
CA ILE A 44 8.67 -4.45 18.03
C ILE A 44 9.67 -3.52 18.71
N ARG A 45 10.96 -3.69 18.42
CA ARG A 45 12.02 -2.82 18.96
C ARG A 45 11.83 -1.36 18.54
N ALA A 46 11.51 -1.11 17.27
CA ALA A 46 11.24 0.25 16.79
C ALA A 46 10.05 0.88 17.54
N ALA A 47 9.03 0.10 17.86
CA ALA A 47 7.90 0.58 18.65
C ALA A 47 8.24 0.82 20.13
N GLU A 48 9.17 0.05 20.69
CA GLU A 48 9.69 0.23 22.04
C GLU A 48 10.57 1.49 22.16
N THR A 49 11.42 1.75 21.17
CA THR A 49 12.34 2.91 21.16
C THR A 49 11.66 4.20 20.71
N GLY A 50 10.43 4.13 20.20
CA GLY A 50 9.71 5.28 19.65
C GLY A 50 10.13 5.64 18.23
N GLU A 51 10.92 4.81 17.56
CA GLU A 51 11.22 4.94 16.12
C GLU A 51 9.99 4.63 15.26
N LEU A 52 9.06 3.82 15.76
CA LEU A 52 7.75 3.55 15.16
C LEU A 52 6.66 3.92 16.16
N VAL A 53 5.90 4.98 15.86
CA VAL A 53 4.79 5.42 16.71
C VAL A 53 3.48 5.31 15.96
N ILE A 54 2.50 4.66 16.60
CA ILE A 54 1.11 4.65 16.14
C ILE A 54 0.41 5.80 16.83
N VAL A 55 -0.09 6.74 16.02
CA VAL A 55 -0.66 7.99 16.51
C VAL A 55 -2.16 8.01 16.22
N PRO A 56 -2.99 7.95 17.28
CA PRO A 56 -4.41 8.22 17.20
C PRO A 56 -4.74 9.54 16.50
N GLY A 57 -5.83 9.52 15.75
CA GLY A 57 -6.45 10.70 15.19
C GLY A 57 -6.94 11.69 16.23
N GLU A 58 -7.07 12.95 15.84
CA GLU A 58 -7.65 13.98 16.71
C GLU A 58 -9.08 13.60 17.13
N GLY A 59 -9.39 13.76 18.41
CA GLY A 59 -10.70 13.44 18.98
C GLY A 59 -10.95 11.94 19.24
N LEU A 60 -10.01 11.06 18.91
CA LEU A 60 -10.08 9.65 19.27
C LEU A 60 -9.30 9.35 20.58
N PRO A 61 -9.63 8.26 21.29
CA PRO A 61 -8.90 7.86 22.49
C PRO A 61 -7.40 7.70 22.23
N SER A 62 -6.56 8.23 23.11
CA SER A 62 -5.11 7.98 23.04
C SER A 62 -4.83 6.51 23.36
N LEU A 63 -3.70 5.97 22.87
CA LEU A 63 -3.27 4.62 23.25
C LEU A 63 -3.17 4.46 24.77
N GLU A 64 -2.60 5.46 25.45
CA GLU A 64 -2.50 5.50 26.91
C GLU A 64 -3.86 5.43 27.60
N SER A 65 -4.87 6.16 27.08
CA SER A 65 -6.24 6.11 27.64
C SER A 65 -6.92 4.74 27.49
N LEU A 66 -6.45 3.93 26.55
CA LEU A 66 -6.88 2.55 26.34
C LEU A 66 -6.01 1.54 27.12
N GLY A 67 -5.00 2.00 27.87
CA GLY A 67 -4.02 1.13 28.52
C GLY A 67 -3.13 0.39 27.53
N LEU A 68 -2.85 0.99 26.37
CA LEU A 68 -2.05 0.42 25.29
C LEU A 68 -0.84 1.32 24.98
N THR A 69 0.17 0.71 24.38
CA THR A 69 1.32 1.37 23.78
C THR A 69 1.41 1.10 22.28
N SER A 70 2.28 1.82 21.56
CA SER A 70 2.55 1.51 20.14
C SER A 70 3.08 0.08 19.98
N ARG A 71 3.92 -0.37 20.93
CA ARG A 71 4.40 -1.75 21.01
C ARG A 71 3.26 -2.76 21.12
N ASP A 72 2.29 -2.52 21.99
CA ASP A 72 1.17 -3.46 22.19
C ASP A 72 0.33 -3.62 20.92
N ILE A 73 0.12 -2.52 20.18
CA ILE A 73 -0.52 -2.57 18.87
C ILE A 73 0.32 -3.40 17.89
N VAL A 74 1.63 -3.13 17.79
CA VAL A 74 2.52 -3.86 16.87
C VAL A 74 2.54 -5.35 17.17
N VAL A 75 2.70 -5.74 18.43
CA VAL A 75 2.71 -7.16 18.85
C VAL A 75 1.39 -7.84 18.47
N ARG A 76 0.25 -7.25 18.87
CA ARG A 76 -1.08 -7.80 18.55
C ARG A 76 -1.31 -7.95 17.05
N THR A 77 -0.89 -6.96 16.27
CA THR A 77 -0.99 -7.02 14.82
C THR A 77 -0.16 -8.14 14.23
N LEU A 78 1.10 -8.29 14.67
CA LEU A 78 1.98 -9.34 14.18
C LEU A 78 1.44 -10.73 14.53
N GLU A 79 0.93 -10.94 15.75
CA GLU A 79 0.26 -12.18 16.15
C GLU A 79 -0.95 -12.50 15.26
N ARG A 80 -1.79 -11.50 14.95
CA ARG A 80 -2.92 -11.69 14.03
C ARG A 80 -2.47 -12.03 12.62
N LEU A 81 -1.45 -11.34 12.10
CA LEU A 81 -0.94 -11.60 10.75
C LEU A 81 -0.36 -13.01 10.65
N ASP A 82 0.34 -13.48 11.68
CA ASP A 82 0.85 -14.84 11.75
C ASP A 82 -0.31 -15.86 11.79
N ALA A 83 -1.32 -15.64 12.62
CA ALA A 83 -2.51 -16.49 12.67
C ALA A 83 -3.27 -16.55 11.34
N LEU A 84 -3.40 -15.42 10.64
CA LEU A 84 -4.01 -15.37 9.30
C LEU A 84 -3.19 -16.14 8.26
N LYS A 85 -1.85 -16.04 8.33
CA LYS A 85 -0.96 -16.77 7.44
C LYS A 85 -1.05 -18.28 7.68
N GLN A 86 -1.02 -18.72 8.94
CA GLN A 86 -1.19 -20.12 9.30
C GLN A 86 -2.56 -20.66 8.85
N ALA A 87 -3.61 -19.86 8.99
CA ALA A 87 -4.94 -20.23 8.51
C ALA A 87 -5.00 -20.31 6.97
N GLU A 88 -4.33 -19.41 6.26
CA GLU A 88 -4.22 -19.45 4.80
C GLU A 88 -3.47 -20.70 4.33
N GLU A 89 -2.35 -21.05 4.98
CA GLU A 89 -1.57 -22.26 4.71
C GLU A 89 -2.41 -23.53 4.98
N ALA A 90 -3.07 -23.61 6.14
CA ALA A 90 -3.96 -24.72 6.46
C ALA A 90 -5.12 -24.87 5.47
N ASN A 91 -5.71 -23.75 5.01
CA ASN A 91 -6.76 -23.76 3.99
C ASN A 91 -6.23 -24.14 2.60
N ARG A 92 -5.01 -23.73 2.24
CA ARG A 92 -4.36 -24.13 1.00
C ARG A 92 -4.12 -25.64 0.96
N ASP A 93 -3.75 -26.22 2.09
CA ASP A 93 -3.52 -27.66 2.23
C ASP A 93 -4.84 -28.46 2.30
N ALA A 94 -5.89 -27.88 2.90
CA ALA A 94 -7.20 -28.52 3.06
C ALA A 94 -8.15 -28.33 1.86
N ASN A 95 -7.93 -27.32 1.01
CA ASN A 95 -8.92 -26.87 0.02
C ASN A 95 -8.26 -26.40 -1.28
N SER A 96 -7.84 -27.34 -2.12
CA SER A 96 -7.49 -27.11 -3.53
C SER A 96 -8.70 -26.73 -4.41
N THR A 97 -9.87 -26.45 -3.83
CA THR A 97 -11.03 -25.83 -4.49
C THR A 97 -11.05 -24.33 -4.24
N SER A 98 -10.23 -23.64 -5.05
CA SER A 98 -10.23 -22.20 -5.37
C SER A 98 -11.46 -21.41 -4.91
N LEU A 99 -11.36 -20.74 -3.76
CA LEU A 99 -12.23 -19.61 -3.46
C LEU A 99 -11.83 -18.44 -4.38
N THR A 100 -12.68 -18.15 -5.36
CA THR A 100 -12.49 -17.01 -6.26
C THR A 100 -12.69 -15.70 -5.50
N ARG A 101 -11.65 -14.86 -5.46
CA ARG A 101 -11.68 -13.50 -4.92
C ARG A 101 -12.86 -12.73 -5.53
N ARG A 102 -13.87 -12.38 -4.71
CA ARG A 102 -15.07 -11.63 -5.17
C ARG A 102 -14.83 -10.13 -5.33
N TYR A 103 -13.86 -9.57 -4.61
CA TYR A 103 -13.54 -8.15 -4.62
C TYR A 103 -12.03 -7.94 -4.62
N THR A 104 -11.56 -7.05 -5.49
CA THR A 104 -10.18 -6.54 -5.46
C THR A 104 -10.24 -5.20 -4.72
N PRO A 105 -9.73 -5.10 -3.48
CA PRO A 105 -9.69 -3.81 -2.79
C PRO A 105 -8.84 -2.84 -3.61
N THR A 106 -9.42 -1.73 -4.03
CA THR A 106 -8.72 -0.66 -4.74
C THR A 106 -8.32 0.41 -3.73
N CYS A 107 -7.03 0.73 -3.68
CA CYS A 107 -6.57 1.92 -2.99
C CYS A 107 -6.98 3.14 -3.82
N ASN A 108 -7.54 4.16 -3.18
CA ASN A 108 -8.07 5.31 -3.88
C ASN A 108 -6.91 6.10 -4.57
N TRP A 109 -5.72 6.23 -3.95
CA TRP A 109 -4.65 7.10 -4.49
C TRP A 109 -3.17 6.70 -4.26
N SER A 110 -2.80 5.48 -3.84
CA SER A 110 -1.37 5.10 -3.67
C SER A 110 -1.05 3.69 -4.20
N THR A 111 0.07 3.60 -4.91
CA THR A 111 0.64 2.37 -5.52
C THR A 111 1.57 1.59 -4.60
N THR A 112 1.87 2.11 -3.40
CA THR A 112 2.77 1.44 -2.45
C THR A 112 2.46 1.94 -1.04
N MET A 113 1.96 1.05 -0.19
CA MET A 113 1.69 1.33 1.22
C MET A 113 2.38 0.25 2.05
N ALA A 114 3.03 0.63 3.15
CA ALA A 114 3.60 -0.34 4.07
C ALA A 114 2.46 -1.18 4.68
N PHE A 115 2.36 -2.44 4.21
CA PHE A 115 1.26 -3.34 4.55
C PHE A 115 1.08 -3.49 6.06
N TYR A 116 2.18 -3.76 6.78
CA TYR A 116 2.17 -3.94 8.24
C TYR A 116 1.76 -2.66 8.99
N LYS A 117 2.21 -1.48 8.56
CA LYS A 117 1.82 -0.20 9.19
C LYS A 117 0.33 0.07 9.05
N SER A 118 -0.26 -0.36 7.93
CA SER A 118 -1.70 -0.24 7.69
C SER A 118 -2.50 -1.10 8.67
N TRP A 119 -1.99 -2.30 8.96
CA TRP A 119 -2.59 -3.18 9.95
C TRP A 119 -2.45 -2.66 11.38
N PHE A 120 -1.35 -1.96 11.72
CA PHE A 120 -1.25 -1.31 13.03
C PHE A 120 -2.37 -0.30 13.24
N CYS A 121 -2.67 0.52 12.23
CA CYS A 121 -3.82 1.44 12.31
C CYS A 121 -5.16 0.71 12.38
N TYR A 122 -5.33 -0.38 11.63
CA TYR A 122 -6.52 -1.22 11.76
C TYR A 122 -6.69 -1.74 13.19
N ASP A 123 -5.63 -2.23 13.82
CA ASP A 123 -5.71 -2.77 15.18
C ASP A 123 -5.98 -1.73 16.26
N TYR A 124 -5.44 -0.53 16.08
CA TYR A 124 -5.83 0.60 16.92
C TYR A 124 -7.33 0.93 16.75
N LEU A 125 -7.83 1.00 15.51
CA LEU A 125 -9.25 1.25 15.26
C LEU A 125 -10.14 0.10 15.75
N HIS A 126 -9.59 -1.10 15.85
CA HIS A 126 -10.29 -2.22 16.46
C HIS A 126 -10.28 -2.15 17.98
N SER A 127 -9.22 -1.60 18.60
CA SER A 127 -9.09 -1.49 20.06
C SER A 127 -9.99 -0.43 20.68
N ILE A 128 -10.40 0.59 19.93
CA ILE A 128 -11.40 1.58 20.39
C ILE A 128 -12.82 1.02 20.50
N GLY A 129 -13.09 -0.16 19.90
CA GLY A 129 -14.39 -0.84 19.97
C GLY A 129 -15.57 0.00 19.44
N SER A 130 -16.66 0.07 20.21
CA SER A 130 -17.89 0.80 19.86
C SER A 130 -17.81 2.32 20.12
N THR A 131 -16.61 2.86 20.33
CA THR A 131 -16.41 4.30 20.49
C THR A 131 -16.90 5.03 19.25
N THR A 132 -17.85 5.95 19.43
CA THR A 132 -18.41 6.72 18.33
C THR A 132 -17.33 7.64 17.76
N CYS A 133 -17.02 7.46 16.48
CA CYS A 133 -16.11 8.32 15.74
C CYS A 133 -16.91 9.33 14.92
N ALA A 134 -16.54 10.60 15.00
CA ALA A 134 -17.16 11.68 14.26
C ALA A 134 -16.27 12.14 13.11
N VAL A 135 -16.87 12.39 11.93
CA VAL A 135 -16.18 12.94 10.77
C VAL A 135 -16.90 14.22 10.33
N PRO A 136 -16.25 15.39 10.44
CA PRO A 136 -16.80 16.65 9.95
C PRO A 136 -16.69 16.73 8.42
N SER A 137 -17.33 17.74 7.83
CA SER A 137 -17.32 18.02 6.38
C SER A 137 -15.94 18.07 5.72
N GLY A 138 -14.90 18.43 6.49
CA GLY A 138 -13.51 18.49 6.01
C GLY A 138 -12.76 17.15 6.06
N GLY A 139 -13.40 16.09 6.55
CA GLY A 139 -12.76 14.82 6.86
C GLY A 139 -12.04 14.81 8.21
N SER A 140 -11.60 13.63 8.62
CA SER A 140 -10.83 13.39 9.85
C SER A 140 -9.71 12.39 9.58
N ARG A 141 -8.54 12.61 10.17
CA ARG A 141 -7.50 11.59 10.26
C ARG A 141 -7.79 10.72 11.47
N PHE A 142 -7.94 9.42 11.29
CA PHE A 142 -8.26 8.48 12.36
C PHE A 142 -7.03 7.81 12.96
N CYS A 143 -6.00 7.56 12.15
CA CYS A 143 -4.75 6.99 12.63
C CYS A 143 -3.64 7.34 11.65
N HIS A 144 -2.42 7.48 12.14
CA HIS A 144 -1.24 7.43 11.29
C HIS A 144 -0.05 6.78 11.98
N SER A 145 0.92 6.33 11.20
CA SER A 145 2.24 5.97 11.71
C SER A 145 3.20 7.15 11.63
N VAL A 146 4.26 7.11 12.44
CA VAL A 146 5.44 7.96 12.31
C VAL A 146 6.67 7.06 12.42
N SER A 147 7.47 6.98 11.36
CA SER A 147 8.60 6.04 11.29
C SER A 147 9.70 6.36 10.27
N GLY A 148 9.83 7.63 9.89
CA GLY A 148 10.93 8.12 9.04
C GLY A 148 10.77 7.88 7.53
N SER A 149 10.10 6.81 7.10
CA SER A 149 9.67 6.58 5.71
C SER A 149 8.37 5.79 5.67
N ASP A 150 7.68 5.78 4.51
CA ASP A 150 6.50 4.92 4.24
C ASP A 150 5.41 5.00 5.31
N ASP A 151 5.18 6.19 5.85
CA ASP A 151 4.14 6.40 6.84
C ASP A 151 2.75 6.25 6.22
N VAL A 152 1.86 5.62 6.99
CA VAL A 152 0.47 5.40 6.58
C VAL A 152 -0.43 6.34 7.34
N ALA A 153 -1.51 6.77 6.70
CA ALA A 153 -2.56 7.53 7.37
C ALA A 153 -3.93 7.05 6.90
N TRP A 154 -4.81 6.81 7.87
CA TRP A 154 -6.20 6.43 7.66
C TRP A 154 -7.08 7.66 7.83
N TRP A 155 -7.88 7.96 6.80
CA TRP A 155 -8.74 9.13 6.75
C TRP A 155 -10.18 8.71 6.54
N GLY A 156 -11.10 9.41 7.21
CA GLY A 156 -12.52 9.41 6.91
C GLY A 156 -12.90 10.70 6.19
N ASN A 157 -13.78 10.59 5.19
CA ASN A 157 -14.43 11.74 4.59
C ASN A 157 -15.94 11.48 4.52
N VAL A 158 -16.70 12.55 4.62
CA VAL A 158 -18.14 12.58 4.45
C VAL A 158 -18.44 13.00 3.02
N ASN A 159 -19.10 12.13 2.26
CA ASN A 159 -19.41 12.33 0.83
C ASN A 159 -20.44 13.46 0.62
N GLY A 160 -20.07 14.71 0.92
CA GLY A 160 -20.89 15.91 0.76
C GLY A 160 -21.86 16.20 1.91
N VAL A 161 -21.90 15.38 2.96
CA VAL A 161 -22.67 15.70 4.18
C VAL A 161 -21.84 16.54 5.15
N SER A 162 -22.49 17.36 5.99
CA SER A 162 -21.77 18.22 6.93
C SER A 162 -21.08 17.44 8.05
N TYR A 163 -21.59 16.25 8.36
CA TYR A 163 -21.17 15.43 9.49
C TYR A 163 -21.64 13.98 9.32
N THR A 164 -20.84 13.01 9.73
CA THR A 164 -21.28 11.63 9.96
C THR A 164 -20.67 11.09 11.25
N GLN A 165 -21.34 10.12 11.85
CA GLN A 165 -20.82 9.39 12.99
C GLN A 165 -21.09 7.90 12.82
N SER A 166 -20.14 7.08 13.25
CA SER A 166 -20.30 5.63 13.27
C SER A 166 -19.61 5.06 14.49
N SER A 167 -20.26 4.07 15.09
CA SER A 167 -19.63 3.08 15.97
C SER A 167 -19.53 1.75 15.21
N TRP A 168 -18.52 0.97 15.52
CA TRP A 168 -18.45 -0.44 15.10
C TRP A 168 -19.48 -1.29 15.84
#